data_AF-A0A8T2GSZ9-F1
#
_entry.id   AF-A0A8T2GSZ9-F1
#
_cell.length_a   1.000
_cell.length_b   1.000
_cell.length_c   1.000
_cell.angle_alpha   90.00
_cell.angle_beta   90.00
_cell.angle_gamma   90.00
#
_symmetry.space_group_name_H-M   'P 1'
#
loop_
_entity.id
_entity.type
_entity.pdbx_description
1 polymer ?
#
loop_
_entity_poly.entity_id
_entity_poly.type
_entity_poly.pdbx_seq_one_letter_code
_entity_poly.pdbx_strand_id
1 'polypeptide(L)'
;MELPPKVKNILLLDSEGKRVAVKYYSDDWPTNSAQEAFEKSVFTKTQKTNARTEVEVTALENNIVVDSFDAVTLLLRSNVDKREALDNLDLIFLSFDEIIDGGIVLETDANVIAGKAGINSTDPNAPLSEQTISQALATAREHLTRSLMK
;
A
#
# COMPACT_ATOMS: atom_id res chain seq x y z
N MET A 1 31.29 8.33 4.44
CA MET A 1 30.15 7.54 4.99
C MET A 1 28.98 7.82 4.08
N GLU A 2 28.58 6.86 3.25
CA GLU A 2 27.39 7.01 2.41
C GLU A 2 26.15 7.00 3.30
N LEU A 3 25.17 7.85 3.00
CA LEU A 3 23.88 7.83 3.68
C LEU A 3 23.14 6.54 3.33
N PRO A 4 22.35 5.96 4.25
CA PRO A 4 21.52 4.81 3.93
C PRO A 4 20.57 5.17 2.77
N PRO A 5 20.28 4.22 1.87
CA PRO A 5 19.42 4.50 0.73
C PRO A 5 18.02 4.86 1.24
N LYS A 6 17.49 5.98 0.74
CA LYS A 6 16.17 6.50 1.13
C LYS A 6 15.16 6.25 0.01
N VAL A 7 13.93 5.94 0.41
CA VAL A 7 12.79 5.96 -0.50
C VAL A 7 12.60 7.37 -1.02
N LYS A 8 12.46 7.48 -2.34
CA LYS A 8 12.27 8.77 -3.00
C LYS A 8 10.81 9.02 -3.35
N ASN A 9 10.03 7.95 -3.53
CA ASN A 9 8.60 8.04 -3.76
C ASN A 9 7.88 6.75 -3.41
N ILE A 10 6.59 6.90 -3.13
CA ILE A 10 5.59 5.84 -3.11
C ILE A 10 4.54 6.18 -4.17
N LEU A 11 4.20 5.19 -4.99
CA LEU A 11 3.35 5.35 -6.16
C LEU A 11 2.12 4.44 -6.03
N LEU A 12 1.00 4.94 -6.53
CA LEU A 12 -0.17 4.15 -6.88
C LEU A 12 -0.57 4.54 -8.30
N LEU A 13 -0.36 3.62 -9.24
CA LEU A 13 -0.69 3.80 -10.66
C LEU A 13 -1.85 2.86 -11.02
N ASP A 14 -2.69 3.28 -11.97
CA ASP A 14 -3.71 2.41 -12.54
C ASP A 14 -3.11 1.42 -13.57
N SER A 15 -3.97 0.57 -14.14
CA SER A 15 -3.55 -0.44 -15.12
C SER A 15 -3.01 0.14 -16.44
N GLU A 16 -3.20 1.43 -16.69
CA GLU A 16 -2.66 2.16 -17.85
C GLU A 16 -1.37 2.91 -17.49
N GLY A 17 -0.91 2.84 -16.23
CA GLY A 17 0.27 3.54 -15.74
C GLY A 17 0.02 5.01 -15.42
N LYS A 18 -1.24 5.41 -15.29
CA LYS A 18 -1.61 6.77 -14.92
C LYS A 18 -1.71 6.90 -13.41
N ARG A 19 -1.23 8.03 -12.91
CA ARG A 19 -1.21 8.35 -11.48
C ARG A 19 -2.62 8.34 -10.88
N VAL A 20 -2.80 7.53 -9.85
CA VAL A 20 -3.94 7.58 -8.92
C VAL A 20 -3.55 8.40 -7.70
N ALA A 21 -2.45 8.05 -7.04
CA ALA A 21 -1.87 8.78 -5.92
C ALA A 21 -0.34 8.68 -5.93
N VAL A 22 0.35 9.69 -5.40
CA VAL A 22 1.81 9.69 -5.27
C VAL A 22 2.23 10.55 -4.08
N LYS A 23 3.32 10.17 -3.42
CA LYS A 23 4.04 11.01 -2.46
C LYS A 23 5.53 10.94 -2.76
N TYR A 24 6.15 12.11 -2.98
CA TYR A 24 7.57 12.27 -3.22
C TYR A 24 8.28 12.71 -1.93
N TYR A 25 9.45 12.12 -1.66
CA TYR A 25 10.30 12.38 -0.51
C TYR A 25 11.66 13.01 -0.90
N SER A 26 11.89 13.24 -2.21
CA SER A 26 13.06 13.95 -2.73
C SER A 26 12.65 15.04 -3.73
N ASP A 27 13.52 16.04 -3.87
CA ASP A 27 13.35 17.15 -4.81
C ASP A 27 13.94 16.86 -6.22
N ASP A 28 14.22 15.59 -6.52
CA ASP A 28 14.87 15.18 -7.78
C ASP A 28 13.97 15.44 -9.01
N TRP A 29 12.65 15.52 -8.81
CA TRP A 29 11.66 15.82 -9.85
C TRP A 29 10.82 17.05 -9.49
N PRO A 30 11.37 18.28 -9.68
CA PRO A 30 10.76 19.52 -9.20
C PRO A 30 9.56 19.98 -10.04
N THR A 31 9.32 19.37 -11.20
CA THR A 31 8.21 19.73 -12.09
C THR A 31 7.27 18.54 -12.27
N ASN A 32 5.98 18.81 -12.46
CA ASN A 32 5.01 17.75 -12.72
C ASN A 32 5.37 16.94 -13.98
N SER A 33 5.85 17.60 -15.04
CA SER A 33 6.29 16.90 -16.25
C SER A 33 7.46 15.93 -16.00
N ALA A 34 8.38 16.26 -15.09
CA ALA A 34 9.47 15.37 -14.71
C ALA A 34 8.97 14.18 -13.88
N GLN A 35 8.02 14.40 -12.97
CA GLN A 35 7.38 13.35 -12.19
C GLN A 35 6.62 12.37 -13.08
N GLU A 36 5.80 12.87 -14.01
CA GLU A 36 5.04 12.03 -14.95
C GLU A 36 5.96 11.22 -15.87
N ALA A 37 7.08 11.78 -16.31
CA ALA A 37 8.07 11.06 -17.11
C ALA A 37 8.73 9.93 -16.30
N PHE A 38 9.05 10.18 -15.03
CA PHE A 38 9.60 9.18 -14.13
C PHE A 38 8.59 8.05 -13.85
N GLU A 39 7.34 8.39 -13.52
CA GLU A 39 6.24 7.42 -13.29
C GLU A 39 6.03 6.50 -14.48
N LYS A 40 5.99 7.05 -15.70
CA LYS A 40 5.90 6.26 -16.93
C LYS A 40 7.08 5.30 -17.07
N SER A 41 8.29 5.74 -16.71
CA SER A 41 9.49 4.91 -16.76
C SER A 41 9.44 3.77 -15.74
N VAL A 42 8.94 4.04 -14.53
CA VAL A 42 8.72 3.02 -13.49
C VAL A 42 7.72 2.00 -14.00
N PHE A 43 6.53 2.45 -14.39
CA PHE A 43 5.46 1.58 -14.87
C PHE A 43 5.93 0.66 -16.00
N THR A 44 6.61 1.21 -17.01
CA THR A 44 7.11 0.43 -18.16
C THR A 44 8.10 -0.66 -17.71
N LYS A 45 8.89 -0.41 -16.66
CA LYS A 45 9.92 -1.32 -16.17
C LYS A 45 9.35 -2.35 -15.18
N THR A 46 8.33 -2.00 -14.41
CA THR A 46 7.70 -2.89 -13.42
C THR A 46 6.56 -3.73 -14.00
N GLN A 47 5.96 -3.34 -15.14
CA GLN A 47 4.88 -4.08 -15.82
C GLN A 47 5.24 -5.54 -16.19
N LYS A 48 6.53 -5.90 -16.22
CA LYS A 48 7.01 -7.26 -16.54
C LYS A 48 7.24 -8.15 -15.31
N THR A 49 7.09 -7.62 -14.09
CA THR A 49 7.28 -8.39 -12.86
C THR A 49 5.97 -9.10 -12.52
N ASN A 50 5.95 -10.42 -12.63
CA ASN A 50 4.78 -11.24 -12.29
C ASN A 50 4.55 -11.24 -10.77
N ALA A 51 3.43 -10.64 -10.34
CA ALA A 51 2.56 -10.89 -9.17
C ALA A 51 3.21 -11.29 -7.82
N ARG A 52 2.76 -10.65 -6.72
CA ARG A 52 2.24 -11.28 -5.47
C ARG A 52 2.16 -10.30 -4.29
N THR A 53 0.93 -9.97 -3.87
CA THR A 53 0.41 -9.81 -2.49
C THR A 53 1.24 -9.08 -1.42
N GLU A 54 2.26 -8.31 -1.79
CA GLU A 54 3.19 -7.60 -0.92
C GLU A 54 3.51 -6.22 -1.54
N VAL A 55 3.77 -5.22 -0.69
CA VAL A 55 4.26 -3.92 -1.15
C VAL A 55 5.58 -4.12 -1.88
N GLU A 56 5.63 -3.81 -3.19
CA GLU A 56 6.83 -4.05 -3.99
C GLU A 56 7.82 -2.89 -3.78
N VAL A 57 8.91 -3.17 -3.07
CA VAL A 57 10.03 -2.24 -2.90
C VAL A 57 11.07 -2.53 -3.98
N THR A 58 11.08 -1.72 -5.03
CA THR A 58 11.96 -1.91 -6.19
C THR A 58 13.03 -0.82 -6.24
N ALA A 59 14.29 -1.25 -6.36
CA ALA A 59 15.41 -0.36 -6.62
C ALA A 59 15.53 -0.12 -8.13
N LEU A 60 15.23 1.11 -8.56
CA LEU A 60 15.32 1.53 -9.96
C LEU A 60 16.23 2.75 -10.12
N GLU A 61 17.35 2.59 -10.82
CA GLU A 61 18.26 3.71 -11.18
C GLU A 61 18.65 4.56 -9.96
N ASN A 62 19.03 3.90 -8.86
CA ASN A 62 19.37 4.50 -7.56
C ASN A 62 18.19 5.15 -6.80
N ASN A 63 16.97 4.90 -7.24
CA ASN A 63 15.75 5.30 -6.55
C ASN A 63 15.14 4.06 -5.91
N ILE A 64 14.87 4.10 -4.61
CA ILE A 64 13.95 3.13 -4.00
C ILE A 64 12.54 3.64 -4.30
N VAL A 65 11.77 2.81 -4.98
CA VAL A 65 10.38 3.03 -5.37
C VAL A 65 9.53 2.02 -4.63
N VAL A 66 8.40 2.47 -4.11
CA VAL A 66 7.46 1.63 -3.40
C VAL A 66 6.14 1.60 -4.17
N ASP A 67 5.73 0.42 -4.64
CA ASP A 67 4.41 0.19 -5.22
C ASP A 67 3.44 -0.28 -4.14
N SER A 68 2.38 0.51 -3.95
CA SER A 68 1.38 0.31 -2.89
C SER A 68 0.11 -0.39 -3.37
N PHE A 69 0.06 -0.84 -4.63
CA PHE A 69 -1.15 -1.37 -5.26
C PHE A 69 -1.83 -2.47 -4.43
N ASP A 70 -1.08 -3.43 -3.89
CA ASP A 70 -1.65 -4.53 -3.10
C ASP A 70 -2.24 -4.05 -1.76
N ALA A 71 -1.55 -3.17 -1.04
CA ALA A 71 -2.03 -2.60 0.22
C ALA A 71 -3.31 -1.77 0.02
N VAL A 72 -3.35 -0.96 -1.04
CA VAL A 72 -4.52 -0.16 -1.40
C VAL A 72 -5.67 -1.05 -1.91
N THR A 73 -5.37 -2.09 -2.68
CA THR A 73 -6.37 -3.07 -3.14
C THR A 73 -7.06 -3.76 -1.97
N LEU A 74 -6.31 -4.12 -0.93
CA LEU A 74 -6.87 -4.70 0.29
C LEU A 74 -7.78 -3.71 1.03
N LEU A 75 -7.34 -2.46 1.17
CA LEU A 75 -8.11 -1.38 1.81
C LEU A 75 -9.42 -1.08 1.06
N LEU A 76 -9.37 -1.04 -0.27
CA LEU A 76 -10.51 -0.72 -1.13
C LEU A 76 -11.33 -1.95 -1.55
N ARG A 77 -11.17 -3.09 -0.85
CA ARG A 77 -11.95 -4.33 -1.08
C ARG A 77 -11.93 -4.79 -2.54
N SER A 78 -10.76 -4.74 -3.17
CA SER A 78 -10.50 -5.11 -4.56
C SER A 78 -11.14 -4.20 -5.62
N ASN A 79 -11.69 -3.03 -5.25
CA ASN A 79 -12.15 -2.03 -6.21
C ASN A 79 -11.18 -0.85 -6.28
N VAL A 80 -10.14 -0.94 -7.10
CA VAL A 80 -9.19 0.15 -7.33
C VAL A 80 -9.47 0.80 -8.68
N ASP A 81 -10.64 1.44 -8.79
CA ASP A 81 -10.90 2.37 -9.88
C ASP A 81 -10.63 3.82 -9.44
N LYS A 82 -10.47 4.71 -10.41
CA LYS A 82 -10.11 6.11 -10.14
C LYS A 82 -11.12 6.81 -9.22
N ARG A 83 -12.41 6.50 -9.34
CA ARG A 83 -13.45 7.11 -8.52
C ARG A 83 -13.36 6.62 -7.09
N GLU A 84 -13.28 5.30 -6.87
CA GLU A 84 -13.17 4.71 -5.53
C GLU A 84 -11.90 5.19 -4.82
N ALA A 85 -10.77 5.24 -5.54
CA ALA A 85 -9.52 5.76 -4.98
C ALA A 85 -9.58 7.24 -4.61
N LEU A 86 -10.34 8.05 -5.37
CA LEU A 86 -10.58 9.46 -5.04
C LEU A 86 -11.49 9.61 -3.82
N ASP A 87 -12.53 8.79 -3.73
CA ASP A 87 -13.48 8.80 -2.61
C ASP A 87 -12.81 8.35 -1.28
N ASN A 88 -11.72 7.57 -1.37
CA ASN A 88 -10.95 7.07 -0.22
C ASN A 88 -9.50 7.60 -0.17
N LEU A 89 -9.25 8.79 -0.74
CA LEU A 89 -7.91 9.35 -0.87
C LEU A 89 -7.21 9.53 0.49
N ASP A 90 -7.94 9.94 1.53
CA ASP A 90 -7.40 10.09 2.88
C ASP A 90 -6.86 8.76 3.45
N LEU A 91 -7.59 7.66 3.22
CA LEU A 91 -7.18 6.32 3.63
C LEU A 91 -5.94 5.84 2.88
N ILE A 92 -5.82 6.19 1.59
CA ILE A 92 -4.62 5.91 0.80
C ILE A 92 -3.40 6.65 1.39
N PHE A 93 -3.53 7.94 1.72
CA PHE A 93 -2.41 8.67 2.32
C PHE A 93 -2.05 8.18 3.72
N LEU A 94 -3.04 7.78 4.54
CA LEU A 94 -2.76 7.10 5.81
C LEU A 94 -1.98 5.81 5.60
N SER A 95 -2.33 5.02 4.58
CA SER A 95 -1.57 3.81 4.25
C SER A 95 -0.13 4.13 3.84
N PHE A 96 0.10 5.25 3.13
CA PHE A 96 1.45 5.67 2.75
C PHE A 96 2.29 6.05 3.96
N ASP A 97 1.69 6.65 4.98
CA ASP A 97 2.37 7.00 6.23
C ASP A 97 2.71 5.76 7.07
N GLU A 98 1.86 4.73 7.06
CA GLU A 98 2.15 3.42 7.68
C GLU A 98 3.27 2.67 6.94
N ILE A 99 3.37 2.83 5.62
CA ILE A 99 4.41 2.20 4.80
C ILE A 99 5.74 2.95 4.94
N ILE A 100 5.71 4.29 4.97
CA ILE A 100 6.93 5.13 4.89
C ILE A 100 6.84 6.35 5.79
N ASP A 101 7.87 6.52 6.62
CA ASP A 101 8.13 7.77 7.37
C ASP A 101 9.50 8.36 6.99
N GLY A 102 9.51 9.62 6.55
CA GLY A 102 10.74 10.34 6.22
C GLY A 102 11.63 9.69 5.14
N GLY A 103 11.05 8.89 4.26
CA GLY A 103 11.77 8.11 3.24
C GLY A 103 12.36 6.79 3.76
N ILE A 104 11.92 6.30 4.91
CA ILE A 104 12.29 5.00 5.49
C ILE A 104 11.07 4.08 5.44
N VAL A 105 11.23 2.86 4.92
CA VAL A 105 10.16 1.85 4.92
C VAL A 105 9.96 1.35 6.35
N LEU A 106 8.72 1.42 6.84
CA LEU A 106 8.31 0.96 8.17
C LEU A 106 7.59 -0.39 8.13
N GLU A 107 6.68 -0.55 7.17
CA GLU A 107 5.81 -1.73 7.04
C GLU A 107 5.61 -2.09 5.57
N THR A 108 5.57 -3.39 5.27
CA THR A 108 5.36 -3.90 3.91
C THR A 108 4.23 -4.93 3.83
N ASP A 109 3.77 -5.47 4.96
CA ASP A 109 2.64 -6.40 4.98
C ASP A 109 1.32 -5.63 4.81
N ALA A 110 0.63 -5.89 3.70
CA ALA A 110 -0.63 -5.25 3.35
C ALA A 110 -1.70 -5.40 4.44
N ASN A 111 -1.77 -6.54 5.14
CA ASN A 111 -2.76 -6.77 6.19
C ASN A 111 -2.46 -5.93 7.42
N VAL A 112 -1.18 -5.79 7.77
CA VAL A 112 -0.75 -4.97 8.90
C VAL A 112 -1.00 -3.50 8.60
N ILE A 113 -0.67 -3.03 7.39
CA ILE A 113 -0.96 -1.67 6.92
C ILE A 113 -2.46 -1.40 6.97
N ALA A 114 -3.28 -2.30 6.41
CA ALA A 114 -4.73 -2.14 6.38
C ALA A 114 -5.33 -2.11 7.78
N GLY A 115 -4.82 -2.95 8.69
CA GLY A 115 -5.19 -2.94 10.10
C GLY A 115 -4.87 -1.60 10.79
N LYS A 116 -3.67 -1.05 10.58
CA LYS A 116 -3.26 0.22 11.21
C LYS A 116 -3.98 1.42 10.60
N ALA A 117 -4.01 1.53 9.27
CA ALA A 117 -4.63 2.65 8.56
C ALA A 117 -6.16 2.66 8.74
N GLY A 118 -6.82 1.49 8.72
CA GLY A 118 -8.27 1.37 8.85
C GLY A 118 -8.83 1.58 10.27
N ILE A 119 -7.98 1.61 11.30
CA ILE A 119 -8.41 1.89 12.69
C ILE A 119 -8.54 3.40 12.95
N ASN A 120 -7.88 4.26 12.16
CA ASN A 120 -7.85 5.71 12.39
C ASN A 120 -8.98 6.50 11.71
N SER A 121 -9.87 5.85 10.96
CA SER A 121 -11.07 6.47 10.40
C SER A 121 -12.15 6.65 11.47
N THR A 122 -12.37 7.90 11.91
CA THR A 122 -13.39 8.32 12.88
C THR A 122 -14.84 8.30 12.35
N ASP A 123 -15.24 7.28 11.57
CA ASP A 123 -16.63 7.09 11.12
C ASP A 123 -17.26 5.79 11.73
N PRO A 124 -18.36 5.89 12.51
CA PRO A 124 -19.01 4.79 13.21
C PRO A 124 -19.67 3.68 12.38
N ASN A 125 -19.62 3.67 11.04
CA ASN A 125 -20.40 2.74 10.21
C ASN A 125 -19.65 1.65 9.43
N ALA A 126 -18.37 1.39 9.69
CA ALA A 126 -17.78 0.11 9.26
C ALA A 126 -16.54 -0.32 10.07
N PRO A 127 -16.64 -1.32 10.96
CA PRO A 127 -15.45 -1.93 11.52
C PRO A 127 -15.06 -3.23 10.79
N LEU A 128 -13.99 -3.17 9.99
CA LEU A 128 -13.22 -4.33 9.53
C LEU A 128 -12.70 -5.17 10.72
N SER A 129 -12.61 -4.57 11.91
CA SER A 129 -12.33 -5.29 13.16
C SER A 129 -13.37 -6.36 13.49
N GLU A 130 -14.65 -6.21 13.10
CA GLU A 130 -15.64 -7.27 13.29
C GLU A 130 -15.40 -8.47 12.37
N GLN A 131 -14.84 -8.26 11.18
CA GLN A 131 -14.46 -9.35 10.28
C GLN A 131 -13.20 -10.07 10.79
N THR A 132 -12.19 -9.34 11.26
CA THR A 132 -10.99 -9.97 11.84
C THR A 132 -11.30 -10.68 13.16
N ILE A 133 -12.17 -10.12 14.01
CA ILE A 133 -12.62 -10.78 15.25
C ILE A 133 -13.50 -11.99 14.92
N SER A 134 -14.42 -11.89 13.95
CA SER A 134 -15.26 -13.03 13.54
C SER A 134 -14.45 -14.16 12.93
N GLN A 135 -13.44 -13.83 12.11
CA GLN A 135 -12.52 -14.82 11.53
C GLN A 135 -11.59 -15.42 12.60
N ALA A 136 -10.99 -14.60 13.47
CA ALA A 136 -10.15 -15.08 14.57
C ALA A 136 -10.95 -15.96 15.55
N LEU A 137 -12.21 -15.60 15.84
CA LEU A 137 -13.13 -16.39 16.67
C LEU A 137 -13.53 -17.70 15.96
N ALA A 138 -13.78 -17.66 14.65
CA ALA A 138 -14.08 -18.86 13.86
C ALA A 138 -12.90 -19.83 13.85
N THR A 139 -11.68 -19.34 13.62
CA THR A 139 -10.44 -20.14 13.67
C THR A 139 -10.19 -20.67 15.08
N ALA A 140 -10.39 -19.87 16.12
CA ALA A 140 -10.26 -20.30 17.52
C ALA A 140 -11.29 -21.39 17.87
N ARG A 141 -12.54 -21.26 17.39
CA ARG A 141 -13.60 -22.27 17.59
C ARG A 141 -13.23 -23.59 16.91
N GLU A 142 -12.68 -23.54 15.70
CA GLU A 142 -12.28 -24.75 14.98
C GLU A 142 -11.11 -25.46 15.69
N HIS A 143 -10.14 -24.70 16.21
CA HIS A 143 -9.03 -25.24 17.01
C HIS A 143 -9.51 -25.90 18.32
N LEU A 144 -10.42 -25.27 19.06
CA LEU A 144 -11.03 -25.85 20.26
C LEU A 144 -11.78 -27.14 19.94
N THR A 145 -12.56 -27.14 18.87
CA THR A 145 -13.39 -28.28 18.46
C THR A 145 -12.52 -29.48 18.05
N ARG A 146 -11.39 -29.23 17.37
CA ARG A 146 -10.40 -30.27 17.03
C ARG A 146 -9.62 -30.78 18.25
N SER A 147 -9.37 -29.94 19.25
CA SER A 147 -8.70 -30.34 20.49
C SER A 147 -9.60 -31.17 21.42
N LEU A 148 -10.92 -31.03 21.32
CA LEU A 148 -11.89 -31.78 22.12
C LEU A 148 -12.28 -33.14 21.51
N MET A 149 -11.98 -33.36 20.21
CA MET A 149 -12.24 -34.61 19.49
C MET A 149 -11.01 -35.53 19.37
N LYS A 150 -9.97 -35.27 20.15
CA LYS A 150 -8.81 -36.17 20.34
C LYS A 150 -8.81 -36.75 21.74
#